data_AF-A0A8I5KQZ4-F1
#
_entry.id   AF-A0A8I5KQZ4-F1
#
_cell.length_a   1.000
_cell.length_b   1.000
_cell.length_c   1.000
_cell.angle_alpha   90.00
_cell.angle_beta   90.00
_cell.angle_gamma   90.00
#
_symmetry.space_group_name_H-M   'P 1'
#
loop_
_entity.id
_entity.type
_entity.pdbx_description
1 polymer ?
#
loop_
_entity_poly.entity_id
_entity_poly.type
_entity_poly.pdbx_seq_one_letter_code
_entity_poly.pdbx_strand_id
1 'polypeptide(L)'
;MAAPILKDVVAYVEVWSSNGTENYSKTFTTQLVDMGAKVSKTFNKQVTHVIFKDGYQSTWDKAQKRGVKLVSVLWVEKGKRSLQVLKLGMQGGLRKQEGM
;
A
#
# COMPACT_ATOMS: atom_id res chain seq x y z
N MET A 1 -13.92 14.41 -20.00
CA MET A 1 -12.79 13.71 -19.36
C MET A 1 -13.03 13.66 -17.86
N ALA A 2 -12.97 12.49 -17.22
CA ALA A 2 -13.12 12.39 -15.78
C ALA A 2 -11.89 12.97 -15.06
N ALA A 3 -12.10 13.76 -14.01
CA ALA A 3 -11.00 14.30 -13.21
C ALA A 3 -10.24 13.16 -12.51
N PRO A 4 -8.90 13.19 -12.46
CA PRO A 4 -8.13 12.16 -11.78
C PRO A 4 -8.47 12.15 -10.28
N ILE A 5 -8.92 10.99 -9.79
CA ILE A 5 -9.40 10.84 -8.41
C ILE A 5 -8.23 10.94 -7.41
N LEU A 6 -7.01 10.55 -7.84
CA LEU A 6 -5.84 10.39 -6.96
C LEU A 6 -4.66 11.32 -7.30
N LYS A 7 -4.90 12.49 -7.90
CA LYS A 7 -3.84 13.36 -8.44
C LYS A 7 -2.72 13.76 -7.45
N ASP A 8 -3.05 13.84 -6.16
CA ASP A 8 -2.14 14.28 -5.09
C ASP A 8 -1.56 13.09 -4.29
N VAL A 9 -1.81 11.87 -4.74
CA VAL A 9 -1.31 10.65 -4.09
C VAL A 9 0.05 10.28 -4.66
N VAL A 10 1.05 10.20 -3.79
CA VAL A 10 2.31 9.47 -4.03
C VAL A 10 2.27 8.18 -3.22
N ALA A 11 2.12 7.06 -3.92
CA ALA A 11 1.93 5.73 -3.35
C ALA A 11 3.23 4.91 -3.34
N TYR A 12 3.40 4.09 -2.30
CA TYR A 12 4.26 2.93 -2.30
C TYR A 12 3.38 1.69 -2.15
N VAL A 13 3.68 0.60 -2.86
CA VAL A 13 2.80 -0.58 -2.94
C VAL A 13 3.55 -1.82 -2.49
N GLU A 14 3.08 -2.42 -1.42
CA GLU A 14 3.62 -3.66 -0.87
C GLU A 14 2.49 -4.62 -0.54
N VAL A 15 2.16 -5.44 -1.55
CA VAL A 15 1.04 -6.38 -1.51
C VAL A 15 1.55 -7.77 -1.81
N TRP A 16 1.41 -8.66 -0.85
CA TRP A 16 1.82 -10.05 -0.95
C TRP A 16 0.65 -11.01 -0.68
N SER A 17 0.82 -12.26 -1.11
CA SER A 17 0.03 -13.38 -0.60
C SER A 17 0.30 -13.58 0.89
N SER A 18 -0.66 -14.14 1.63
CA SER A 18 -0.54 -14.29 3.08
C SER A 18 0.53 -15.31 3.51
N ASN A 19 1.00 -16.15 2.59
CA ASN A 19 2.17 -17.01 2.77
C ASN A 19 3.50 -16.35 2.34
N GLY A 20 3.46 -15.11 1.84
CA GLY A 20 4.64 -14.30 1.50
C GLY A 20 5.39 -14.70 0.23
N THR A 21 4.86 -15.62 -0.58
CA THR A 21 5.53 -16.16 -1.77
C THR A 21 5.24 -15.37 -3.04
N GLU A 22 4.03 -14.81 -3.17
CA GLU A 22 3.59 -14.12 -4.37
C GLU A 22 3.48 -12.62 -4.11
N ASN A 23 4.05 -11.83 -5.02
CA ASN A 23 4.01 -10.38 -4.97
C ASN A 23 3.00 -9.86 -6.01
N TYR A 24 1.95 -9.20 -5.53
CA TYR A 24 0.90 -8.62 -6.38
C TYR A 24 1.00 -7.10 -6.52
N SER A 25 2.07 -6.46 -6.01
CA SER A 25 2.25 -5.01 -6.03
C SER A 25 2.13 -4.41 -7.44
N LYS A 26 2.54 -5.15 -8.47
CA LYS A 26 2.47 -4.67 -9.87
C LYS A 26 1.03 -4.41 -10.31
N THR A 27 0.10 -5.30 -10.00
CA THR A 27 -1.32 -5.16 -10.39
C THR A 27 -1.92 -3.89 -9.80
N PHE A 28 -1.69 -3.65 -8.51
CA PHE A 28 -2.17 -2.45 -7.81
C PHE A 28 -1.44 -1.18 -8.27
N THR A 29 -0.16 -1.28 -8.64
CA THR A 29 0.59 -0.16 -9.22
C THR A 29 -0.07 0.35 -10.50
N THR A 30 -0.44 -0.55 -11.41
CA THR A 30 -1.11 -0.17 -12.66
C THR A 30 -2.43 0.54 -12.39
N GLN A 31 -3.28 -0.05 -11.55
CA GLN A 31 -4.58 0.54 -11.20
C GLN A 31 -4.45 1.94 -10.59
N LEU A 32 -3.44 2.16 -9.75
CA LEU A 32 -3.20 3.47 -9.13
C LEU A 32 -2.76 4.53 -10.13
N VAL A 33 -1.90 4.16 -11.07
CA VAL A 33 -1.48 5.04 -12.16
C VAL A 33 -2.67 5.40 -13.04
N ASP A 34 -3.52 4.43 -13.39
CA ASP A 34 -4.73 4.66 -14.18
C ASP A 34 -5.72 5.61 -13.49
N MET A 35 -5.75 5.62 -12.15
CA MET A 35 -6.55 6.56 -11.34
C MET A 35 -5.87 7.92 -11.11
N GLY A 36 -4.66 8.13 -11.65
CA GLY A 36 -3.92 9.38 -11.61
C GLY A 36 -2.96 9.55 -10.42
N ALA A 37 -2.68 8.50 -9.67
CA ALA A 37 -1.66 8.54 -8.62
C ALA A 37 -0.25 8.43 -9.20
N LYS A 38 0.74 8.98 -8.47
CA LYS A 38 2.15 8.69 -8.70
C LYS A 38 2.54 7.47 -7.87
N VAL A 39 3.20 6.47 -8.45
CA VAL A 39 3.70 5.31 -7.70
C VAL A 39 5.22 5.34 -7.63
N SER A 40 5.76 5.26 -6.42
CA SER A 40 7.19 5.20 -6.18
C SER A 40 7.68 3.76 -6.02
N LYS A 41 8.83 3.46 -6.63
CA LYS A 41 9.49 2.16 -6.50
C LYS A 41 10.05 1.91 -5.09
N THR A 42 10.33 2.96 -4.33
CA THR A 42 10.94 2.88 -3.00
C THR A 42 10.10 3.66 -1.98
N PHE A 43 10.13 3.22 -0.73
CA PHE A 43 9.46 3.94 0.34
C PHE A 43 10.29 5.16 0.82
N ASN A 44 10.33 6.19 -0.03
CA ASN A 44 11.08 7.44 0.19
C ASN A 44 10.25 8.53 0.90
N LYS A 45 10.85 9.71 1.09
CA LYS A 45 10.27 10.85 1.83
C LYS A 45 9.01 11.45 1.18
N GLN A 46 8.83 11.31 -0.13
CA GLN A 46 7.69 11.87 -0.87
C GLN A 46 6.43 11.00 -0.78
N VAL A 47 6.56 9.75 -0.33
CA VAL A 47 5.43 8.82 -0.20
C VAL A 47 4.43 9.33 0.84
N THR A 48 3.18 9.43 0.42
CA THR A 48 2.02 9.90 1.20
C THR A 48 1.10 8.75 1.64
N HIS A 49 1.08 7.67 0.86
CA HIS A 49 0.24 6.49 1.09
C HIS A 49 1.04 5.22 0.86
N VAL A 50 0.83 4.22 1.71
CA VAL A 50 1.35 2.86 1.53
C VAL A 50 0.16 1.93 1.35
N ILE A 51 0.09 1.28 0.19
CA ILE A 51 -0.90 0.24 -0.08
C ILE A 51 -0.28 -1.06 0.43
N PHE A 52 -0.87 -1.61 1.47
CA PHE A 52 -0.26 -2.68 2.26
C PHE A 52 -1.18 -3.88 2.39
N LYS A 53 -0.64 -5.07 2.15
CA LYS A 53 -1.23 -6.36 2.54
C LYS A 53 -0.11 -7.39 2.68
N ASP A 54 -0.01 -7.99 3.85
CA ASP A 54 0.96 -9.07 4.16
C ASP A 54 2.41 -8.72 3.77
N GLY A 55 2.76 -7.42 3.84
CA GLY A 55 4.10 -6.91 3.53
C GLY A 55 5.09 -7.07 4.69
N TYR A 56 6.25 -6.45 4.55
CA TYR A 56 7.28 -6.43 5.58
C TYR A 56 6.86 -5.61 6.79
N GLN A 57 7.15 -6.11 7.99
CA GLN A 57 6.92 -5.38 9.24
C GLN A 57 7.69 -4.05 9.27
N SER A 58 8.90 -4.01 8.70
CA SER A 58 9.69 -2.79 8.59
C SER A 58 8.99 -1.69 7.78
N THR A 59 8.26 -2.05 6.72
CA THR A 59 7.42 -1.11 5.95
C THR A 59 6.28 -0.58 6.81
N TRP A 60 5.61 -1.45 7.57
CA TRP A 60 4.54 -1.06 8.49
C TRP A 60 5.05 -0.09 9.57
N ASP A 61 6.11 -0.47 10.27
CA ASP A 61 6.70 0.33 11.35
C ASP A 61 7.19 1.69 10.83
N LYS A 62 7.82 1.70 9.65
CA LYS A 62 8.27 2.92 8.98
C LYS A 62 7.11 3.83 8.60
N ALA A 63 5.98 3.27 8.13
CA ALA A 63 4.80 4.06 7.79
C ALA A 63 4.17 4.67 9.04
N GLN A 64 4.02 3.90 10.11
CA GLN A 64 3.51 4.39 11.40
C GLN A 64 4.39 5.51 11.96
N LYS A 65 5.71 5.28 12.04
CA LYS A 65 6.68 6.27 12.56
C LYS A 65 6.66 7.58 11.78
N ARG A 66 6.39 7.54 10.47
CA ARG A 66 6.35 8.71 9.60
C ARG A 66 4.97 9.35 9.47
N GLY A 67 3.94 8.79 10.09
CA GLY A 67 2.55 9.24 9.91
C GLY A 67 2.04 9.09 8.47
N VAL A 68 2.61 8.15 7.71
CA VAL A 68 2.19 7.87 6.33
C VAL A 68 0.94 7.00 6.37
N LYS A 69 -0.03 7.30 5.51
CA LYS A 69 -1.33 6.59 5.50
C LYS A 69 -1.16 5.15 5.01
N LEU A 70 -1.38 4.18 5.88
CA LEU A 70 -1.50 2.76 5.52
C LEU A 70 -2.92 2.46 5.03
N VAL A 71 -3.03 1.91 3.82
CA VAL A 71 -4.30 1.66 3.13
C VAL A 71 -4.34 0.19 2.68
N SER A 72 -5.47 -0.50 2.88
CA SER A 72 -5.63 -1.88 2.39
C SER A 72 -5.94 -1.92 0.88
N VAL A 73 -5.75 -3.09 0.27
CA VAL A 73 -6.05 -3.35 -1.15
C VAL A 73 -7.53 -3.18 -1.52
N LEU A 74 -8.45 -3.24 -0.56
CA LEU A 74 -9.89 -3.05 -0.77
C LEU A 74 -10.25 -1.61 -1.18
N TRP A 75 -9.28 -0.69 -1.15
CA TRP A 75 -9.43 0.68 -1.61
C TRP A 75 -9.58 0.80 -3.14
N VAL A 76 -8.97 -0.11 -3.90
CA VAL A 76 -8.87 0.07 -5.37
C VAL A 76 -10.08 -0.47 -6.11
N GLU A 77 -10.77 -1.49 -5.57
CA GLU A 77 -11.94 -2.08 -6.23
C GLU A 77 -13.21 -1.22 -6.13
N LYS A 78 -13.30 -0.33 -5.12
CA LYS A 78 -14.48 0.51 -4.88
C LYS A 78 -14.05 1.96 -4.81
N GLY A 79 -13.78 2.56 -5.97
CA GLY A 79 -13.27 3.93 -6.15
C GLY A 79 -14.07 5.09 -5.54
N LYS A 80 -14.94 4.89 -4.54
CA LYS A 80 -15.64 5.95 -3.80
C LYS A 80 -16.02 5.69 -2.33
N ARG A 81 -15.80 4.53 -1.70
CA ARG A 81 -16.27 4.35 -0.32
C ARG A 81 -15.62 3.18 0.42
N SER A 82 -14.48 3.43 1.04
CA SER A 82 -14.22 3.12 2.46
C SER A 82 -12.75 3.42 2.74
N LEU A 83 -12.47 4.56 3.38
CA LEU A 83 -11.22 4.75 4.12
C LEU A 83 -11.30 3.87 5.38
N GLN A 84 -11.26 2.55 5.23
CA GLN A 84 -10.85 1.70 6.34
C GLN A 84 -9.35 1.87 6.46
N VAL A 85 -8.95 2.89 7.22
CA VAL A 85 -7.66 2.88 7.90
C VAL A 85 -7.58 1.52 8.58
N LEU A 86 -6.58 0.72 8.22
CA LEU A 86 -6.32 -0.57 8.86
C LEU A 86 -6.04 -0.31 10.35
N LYS A 87 -7.10 -0.29 11.16
CA LYS A 87 -7.04 -0.48 12.61
C LYS A 87 -7.22 -1.95 12.99
N LEU A 88 -7.35 -2.82 12.00
CA LEU A 88 -7.43 -4.26 12.21
C LEU A 88 -6.01 -4.77 12.40
N GLY A 89 -5.73 -5.12 13.66
CA GLY A 89 -4.47 -5.64 14.11
C GLY A 89 -3.99 -6.81 13.27
N MET A 90 -2.67 -6.98 13.31
CA MET A 90 -1.91 -8.16 12.90
C MET A 90 -2.77 -9.42 12.87
N GLN A 91 -3.36 -9.75 11.72
CA GLN A 91 -3.90 -11.08 11.48
C GLN A 91 -2.72 -11.90 10.97
N GLY A 92 -2.32 -12.87 11.79
CA GLY A 92 -1.03 -13.54 11.72
C GLY A 92 -0.78 -14.32 10.43
N GLY A 93 0.51 -14.48 10.13
CA GLY A 93 1.02 -15.36 9.07
C GLY A 93 2.38 -14.90 8.57
N LEU A 94 3.44 -15.61 8.96
CA LEU A 94 4.86 -15.44 8.59
C LEU A 94 5.50 -14.04 8.77
N ARG A 95 6.36 -13.95 9.80
CA ARG A 95 7.30 -12.84 9.98
C ARG A 95 8.34 -12.89 8.84
N LYS A 96 8.24 -12.01 7.84
CA LYS A 96 9.40 -11.72 6.98
C LYS A 96 10.41 -10.91 7.80
N GLN A 97 11.37 -11.61 8.40
CA GLN A 97 12.58 -10.99 8.93
C GLN A 97 13.46 -10.58 7.75
N GLU A 98 14.05 -9.39 7.83
CA GLU A 98 15.07 -8.91 6.89
C GLU A 98 16.25 -9.90 6.89
N GLY A 99 16.50 -10.54 5.76
CA GLY A 99 17.80 -11.14 5.47
C GLY A 99 18.77 -10.01 5.15
N MET A 100 19.83 -9.94 5.96
CA MET A 100 20.92 -8.96 5.91
C MET A 100 21.65 -8.95 4.57
#